data_AF-W1DRV1-F1
#
_entry.id   AF-W1DRV1-F1
#
_cell.length_a   1.000
_cell.length_b   1.000
_cell.length_c   1.000
_cell.angle_alpha   90.00
_cell.angle_beta   90.00
_cell.angle_gamma   90.00
#
_symmetry.space_group_name_H-M   'P 1'
#
loop_
_entity.id
_entity.type
_entity.pdbx_description
1 polymer ?
#
loop_
_entity_poly.entity_id
_entity_poly.type
_entity_poly.pdbx_seq_one_letter_code
_entity_poly.pdbx_strand_id
1 'polypeptide(L)'
;MDEGILRLQPASDGSAWQEYVLTDKGRALQTVLVALSQWADDYLFDPDEPATRLIDRQQRQPLRKLVLQAADGRELAPADITIAIPLNN
;
A
#
# COMPACT_ATOMS: atom_id res chain seq x y z
N MET A 1 -12.24 -7.86 -13.16
CA MET A 1 -12.32 -9.08 -12.34
C MET A 1 -11.11 -10.00 -12.55
N ASP A 2 -10.27 -9.74 -13.56
CA ASP A 2 -9.26 -10.70 -14.04
C ASP A 2 -8.10 -10.97 -13.07
N GLU A 3 -7.85 -10.06 -12.13
CA GLU A 3 -6.82 -10.25 -11.10
C GLU A 3 -7.38 -10.53 -9.69
N GLY A 4 -8.70 -10.64 -9.54
CA GLY A 4 -9.33 -10.88 -8.24
C GLY A 4 -9.11 -9.78 -7.19
N ILE A 5 -8.72 -8.57 -7.60
CA ILE A 5 -8.55 -7.39 -6.72
C ILE A 5 -9.91 -6.78 -6.34
N LEU A 6 -10.83 -6.77 -7.29
CA LEU A 6 -12.19 -6.24 -7.14
C LEU A 6 -13.21 -7.35 -7.38
N ARG A 7 -14.30 -7.30 -6.63
CA ARG A 7 -15.51 -8.08 -6.89
C ARG A 7 -16.72 -7.15 -7.00
N LEU A 8 -17.73 -7.60 -7.73
CA LEU A 8 -19.04 -6.95 -7.75
C LEU A 8 -19.88 -7.42 -6.57
N GLN A 9 -20.64 -6.52 -5.97
CA GLN A 9 -21.70 -6.81 -5.01
C GLN A 9 -22.95 -5.97 -5.31
N PRO A 10 -24.15 -6.40 -4.90
CA PRO A 10 -25.34 -5.56 -4.98
C PRO A 10 -25.10 -4.21 -4.29
N ALA A 11 -25.63 -3.13 -4.87
CA ALA A 11 -25.48 -1.81 -4.27
C ALA A 11 -26.08 -1.75 -2.86
N SER A 12 -25.36 -1.08 -1.97
CA SER A 12 -25.72 -0.92 -0.56
C SER A 12 -26.94 -0.01 -0.38
N ASP A 13 -27.29 0.76 -1.41
CA ASP A 13 -28.45 1.66 -1.47
C ASP A 13 -29.76 0.98 -1.93
N GLY A 14 -29.73 -0.33 -2.18
CA GLY A 14 -30.91 -1.11 -2.60
C GLY A 14 -31.34 -0.86 -4.05
N SER A 15 -30.54 -0.11 -4.82
CA SER A 15 -30.75 0.04 -6.25
C SER A 15 -30.38 -1.24 -7.02
N ALA A 16 -30.74 -1.28 -8.31
CA ALA A 16 -30.32 -2.37 -9.20
C ALA A 16 -28.84 -2.29 -9.61
N TRP A 17 -28.09 -1.30 -9.14
CA TRP A 17 -26.68 -1.10 -9.48
C TRP A 17 -25.78 -2.12 -8.77
N GLN A 18 -24.58 -2.28 -9.31
CA GLN A 18 -23.53 -3.10 -8.71
C GLN A 18 -22.39 -2.21 -8.23
N GLU A 19 -21.86 -2.51 -7.06
CA GLU A 19 -20.70 -1.84 -6.47
C GLU A 19 -19.44 -2.67 -6.67
N TYR A 20 -18.33 -2.00 -6.97
CA TYR A 20 -17.01 -2.61 -6.92
C TYR A 20 -16.44 -2.49 -5.53
N VAL A 21 -16.15 -3.63 -4.90
CA VAL A 21 -15.49 -3.67 -3.60
C VAL A 21 -14.17 -4.42 -3.67
N LEU A 22 -13.21 -3.95 -2.87
CA LEU A 22 -11.93 -4.64 -2.71
C LEU A 22 -12.14 -6.02 -2.07
N THR A 23 -11.51 -7.02 -2.67
CA THR A 23 -11.29 -8.33 -2.05
C THR A 23 -10.16 -8.23 -1.03
N ASP A 24 -9.88 -9.33 -0.30
CA ASP A 24 -8.71 -9.38 0.59
C ASP A 24 -7.39 -9.21 -0.18
N LYS A 25 -7.29 -9.78 -1.39
CA LYS A 25 -6.16 -9.57 -2.31
C LYS A 25 -6.02 -8.09 -2.69
N GLY A 26 -7.14 -7.40 -2.93
CA GLY A 26 -7.13 -5.97 -3.23
C GLY A 26 -6.76 -5.11 -2.01
N ARG A 27 -7.23 -5.45 -0.82
CA ARG A 27 -6.86 -4.76 0.43
C ARG A 27 -5.38 -4.92 0.75
N ALA A 28 -4.78 -6.08 0.44
CA ALA A 28 -3.36 -6.31 0.64
C ALA A 28 -2.45 -5.37 -0.19
N LEU A 29 -2.98 -4.75 -1.27
CA LEU A 29 -2.25 -3.74 -2.04
C LEU A 29 -2.04 -2.42 -1.30
N GLN A 30 -2.67 -2.23 -0.13
CA GLN A 30 -2.52 -1.02 0.67
C GLN A 30 -1.04 -0.66 0.92
N THR A 31 -0.19 -1.63 1.24
CA THR A 31 1.25 -1.40 1.47
C THR A 31 1.95 -0.88 0.21
N VAL A 32 1.60 -1.42 -0.97
CA VAL A 32 2.16 -0.98 -2.26
C VAL A 32 1.75 0.47 -2.56
N LEU A 33 0.48 0.81 -2.33
CA LEU A 33 -0.02 2.17 -2.51
C LEU A 33 0.64 3.17 -1.56
N VAL A 34 0.89 2.78 -0.30
CA VAL A 34 1.64 3.60 0.67
C VAL A 34 3.07 3.83 0.19
N ALA A 35 3.78 2.79 -0.26
CA ALA A 35 5.14 2.92 -0.78
C ALA A 35 5.20 3.88 -1.99
N LEU A 36 4.27 3.74 -2.93
CA LEU A 36 4.20 4.61 -4.10
C LEU A 36 3.88 6.06 -3.72
N SER A 37 2.95 6.28 -2.78
CA SER A 37 2.63 7.62 -2.27
C SER A 37 3.85 8.26 -1.61
N GLN A 38 4.59 7.51 -0.79
CA GLN A 38 5.78 8.03 -0.11
C GLN A 38 6.92 8.36 -1.08
N TRP A 39 7.05 7.59 -2.18
CA TRP A 39 7.97 7.93 -3.26
C TRP A 39 7.52 9.21 -3.98
N ALA A 40 6.25 9.31 -4.37
CA ALA A 40 5.73 10.53 -5.01
C ALA A 40 5.95 11.76 -4.12
N ASP A 41 5.72 11.62 -2.81
CA ASP A 41 5.97 12.65 -1.80
C ASP A 41 7.41 13.18 -1.75
N ASP A 42 8.40 12.34 -2.08
CA ASP A 42 9.82 12.70 -2.05
C ASP A 42 10.32 13.30 -3.37
N TYR A 43 9.68 12.96 -4.49
CA TYR A 43 10.23 13.21 -5.83
C TYR A 43 9.34 14.01 -6.78
N LEU A 44 8.03 14.10 -6.53
CA LEU A 44 7.08 14.69 -7.48
C LEU A 44 6.46 16.01 -7.03
N PHE A 45 6.61 16.40 -5.77
CA PHE A 45 5.99 17.61 -5.22
C PHE A 45 7.03 18.55 -4.64
N ASP A 46 6.87 19.84 -4.90
CA ASP A 46 7.67 20.88 -4.27
C ASP A 46 7.26 21.07 -2.80
N PRO A 47 8.18 21.52 -1.92
CA PRO A 47 7.89 21.70 -0.50
C PRO A 47 6.68 22.62 -0.21
N ASP A 48 6.42 23.58 -1.09
CA ASP A 48 5.37 24.60 -0.95
C ASP A 48 4.09 24.25 -1.73
N GLU A 49 4.02 23.11 -2.40
CA GLU A 49 2.84 22.67 -3.13
C GLU A 49 1.87 21.87 -2.23
N PRO A 50 0.55 22.12 -2.28
CA PRO A 50 -0.44 21.30 -1.60
C PRO A 50 -0.49 19.86 -2.15
N ALA A 51 0.24 18.94 -1.52
CA ALA A 51 0.21 17.51 -1.85
C ALA A 51 -0.71 16.71 -0.90
N THR A 52 -1.41 15.71 -1.46
CA THR A 52 -2.18 14.76 -0.64
C THR A 52 -1.22 13.83 0.09
N ARG A 53 -1.26 13.83 1.43
CA ARG A 53 -0.44 12.95 2.28
C ARG A 53 -1.30 11.86 2.94
N LEU A 54 -0.78 10.65 3.00
CA LEU A 54 -1.38 9.58 3.81
C LEU A 54 -1.06 9.82 5.29
N ILE A 55 -2.10 9.80 6.13
CA ILE A 55 -2.00 10.09 7.57
C ILE A 55 -2.57 8.94 8.41
N ASP A 56 -2.06 8.81 9.64
CA ASP A 56 -2.75 8.05 10.69
C ASP A 56 -4.06 8.77 11.05
N ARG A 57 -5.17 8.02 11.00
CA ARG A 57 -6.50 8.55 11.31
C ARG A 57 -6.63 8.98 12.78
N GLN A 58 -5.94 8.31 13.70
CA GLN A 58 -6.05 8.61 15.13
C GLN A 58 -5.26 9.87 15.50
N GLN A 59 -3.95 9.88 15.22
CA GLN A 59 -3.07 10.98 15.61
C GLN A 59 -3.05 12.14 14.61
N ARG A 60 -3.64 11.94 13.42
CA ARG A 60 -3.69 12.92 12.31
C ARG A 60 -2.30 13.36 11.84
N GLN A 61 -1.31 12.48 11.98
CA GLN A 61 0.08 12.71 11.58
C GLN A 61 0.41 11.92 10.31
N PRO A 62 1.35 12.39 9.48
CA PRO A 62 1.86 11.61 8.34
C PRO A 62 2.34 10.23 8.78
N LEU A 63 2.12 9.23 7.92
CA LEU A 63 2.68 7.90 8.14
C LEU A 63 4.22 7.99 8.15
N ARG A 64 4.86 7.22 9.04
CA ARG A 64 6.31 7.03 8.99
C ARG A 64 6.71 6.38 7.66
N LYS A 65 7.91 6.70 7.18
CA LYS A 65 8.48 6.05 5.99
C LYS A 65 8.53 4.53 6.19
N LEU A 66 8.16 3.79 5.16
CA LEU A 66 8.34 2.34 5.14
C LEU A 66 9.83 2.04 5.20
N VAL A 67 10.19 1.08 6.04
CA VAL A 67 11.54 0.52 6.16
C VAL A 67 11.48 -0.96 5.88
N LEU A 68 12.48 -1.48 5.16
CA LEU A 68 12.62 -2.92 4.97
C LEU A 68 13.38 -3.48 6.16
N GLN A 69 12.83 -4.50 6.81
CA GLN A 69 13.42 -5.10 7.99
C GLN A 69 13.67 -6.58 7.77
N ALA A 70 14.82 -7.05 8.25
CA ALA A 70 15.10 -8.48 8.38
C ALA A 70 14.25 -9.12 9.47
N ALA A 71 14.18 -10.46 9.47
CA ALA A 71 13.46 -11.22 10.49
C ALA A 71 13.99 -10.99 11.92
N ASP A 72 15.24 -10.55 12.05
CA ASP A 72 15.87 -10.17 13.32
C ASP A 72 15.59 -8.71 13.74
N GLY A 73 14.82 -7.96 12.94
CA GLY A 73 14.42 -6.58 13.19
C GLY A 73 15.41 -5.51 12.72
N ARG A 74 16.58 -5.88 12.18
CA ARG A 74 17.50 -4.89 11.59
C ARG A 74 16.92 -4.29 10.31
N GLU A 75 17.14 -2.99 10.12
CA GLU A 75 16.82 -2.33 8.86
C GLU A 75 17.78 -2.78 7.75
N LEU A 76 17.25 -2.93 6.53
CA LEU A 76 17.97 -3.41 5.36
C LEU A 76 18.13 -2.29 4.33
N ALA A 77 19.37 -2.06 3.89
CA ALA A 77 19.64 -1.26 2.72
C ALA A 77 19.39 -2.09 1.44
N PRO A 78 19.25 -1.45 0.26
CA PRO A 78 19.07 -2.17 -1.00
C PRO A 78 20.15 -3.23 -1.29
N ALA A 79 21.39 -2.98 -0.87
CA ALA A 79 22.51 -3.90 -1.04
C ALA A 79 22.43 -5.15 -0.13
N ASP A 80 21.62 -5.11 0.93
CA ASP A 80 21.43 -6.23 1.86
C ASP A 80 20.36 -7.23 1.36
N ILE A 81 19.69 -6.93 0.25
CA ILE A 81 18.55 -7.69 -0.28
C ILE A 81 18.98 -8.42 -1.55
N THR A 82 18.71 -9.72 -1.60
CA THR A 82 18.94 -10.55 -2.78
C THR A 82 17.71 -11.40 -3.07
N ILE A 83 17.60 -11.86 -4.32
CA ILE A 83 16.56 -12.79 -4.74
C ILE A 83 17.16 -14.19 -4.66
N ALA A 84 16.55 -15.05 -3.86
CA ALA A 84 16.92 -16.46 -3.77
C ALA A 84 15.66 -17.33 -3.81
N ILE A 85 15.78 -18.51 -4.43
CA ILE A 85 14.79 -19.58 -4.27
C ILE A 85 15.15 -20.28 -2.95
N PRO A 86 14.27 -20.31 -1.93
CA PRO A 86 14.55 -21.04 -0.71
C PRO A 86 14.75 -22.51 -1.05
N LEU A 87 15.90 -23.08 -0.68
CA LEU A 87 16.06 -24.53 -0.72
C LEU A 87 15.23 -25.08 0.44
N ASN A 88 14.17 -25.82 0.13
CA ASN A 88 13.47 -26.61 1.13
C ASN A 88 14.46 -27.67 1.64
N ASN A 89 14.77 -27.65 2.94
CA ASN A 89 15.27 -28.83 3.64
C ASN A 89 14.10 -29.74 3.99
#